data_AF-A0A2D4P074-F1
#
_entry.id   AF-A0A2D4P074-F1
#
_cell.length_a   1.000
_cell.length_b   1.000
_cell.length_c   1.000
_cell.angle_alpha   90.00
_cell.angle_beta   90.00
_cell.angle_gamma   90.00
#
_symmetry.space_group_name_H-M   'P 1'
#
loop_
_entity.id
_entity.type
_entity.pdbx_description
1 polymer ?
#
loop_
_entity_poly.entity_id
_entity_poly.type
_entity_poly.pdbx_seq_one_letter_code
_entity_poly.pdbx_strand_id
1 'polypeptide(L)'
;ELTFFFKENKKEDTSLQNLWDTMKACTRGVIIDYTKKRNIEKKKGFNLLEEEHKRLEKELQKTPQKKEIKTKTEIIKHKMGLIEKEELAQKIKSAKQNYFEDANEPGRWLSYKLRKQRQSKKMNQLINQQGQICYGSGEKKKIAQEYYE
;
A
#
# COMPACT_ATOMS: atom_id res chain seq x y z
N GLU A 1 -1.80 8.54 -23.99
CA GLU A 1 -2.92 8.10 -23.12
C GLU A 1 -3.53 9.25 -22.33
N LEU A 2 -2.76 9.99 -21.52
CA LEU A 2 -3.30 11.13 -20.76
C LEU A 2 -3.84 12.28 -21.62
N THR A 3 -3.19 12.60 -22.73
CA THR A 3 -3.67 13.61 -23.69
C THR A 3 -5.01 13.23 -24.31
N PHE A 4 -5.20 11.95 -24.63
CA PHE A 4 -6.47 11.41 -25.11
C PHE A 4 -7.53 11.43 -24.00
N PHE A 5 -7.18 11.02 -22.78
CA PHE A 5 -8.06 11.08 -21.62
C PHE A 5 -8.62 12.50 -21.39
N PHE A 6 -7.76 13.53 -21.38
CA PHE A 6 -8.21 14.90 -21.20
C PHE A 6 -9.04 15.43 -22.36
N LYS A 7 -8.78 14.99 -23.59
CA LYS A 7 -9.59 15.38 -24.75
C LYS A 7 -11.02 14.86 -24.64
N GLU A 8 -11.20 13.61 -24.21
CA GLU A 8 -12.51 12.95 -24.17
C GLU A 8 -13.33 13.28 -22.90
N ASN A 9 -12.66 13.55 -21.78
CA ASN A 9 -13.31 13.70 -20.47
C ASN A 9 -13.45 15.16 -20.00
N LYS A 10 -12.92 16.14 -20.75
CA LYS A 10 -13.09 17.56 -20.44
C LYS A 10 -14.38 18.09 -21.07
N LYS A 11 -15.53 17.69 -20.52
CA LYS A 11 -16.87 18.21 -20.87
C LYS A 11 -17.31 19.21 -19.79
N GLU A 12 -18.13 20.20 -20.17
CA GLU A 12 -18.59 21.26 -19.26
C GLU A 12 -19.31 20.73 -18.01
N ASP A 13 -20.00 19.59 -18.10
CA ASP A 13 -20.76 18.98 -16.99
C ASP A 13 -19.91 18.11 -16.04
N THR A 14 -18.61 17.93 -16.30
CA THR A 14 -17.78 17.03 -15.49
C THR A 14 -17.19 17.77 -14.29
N SER A 15 -17.57 17.37 -13.09
CA SER A 15 -16.97 17.88 -11.85
C SER A 15 -15.45 17.71 -11.85
N LEU A 16 -14.73 18.75 -11.44
CA LEU A 16 -13.28 18.76 -11.31
C LEU A 16 -12.76 17.60 -10.45
N GLN A 17 -13.52 17.22 -9.42
CA GLN A 17 -13.17 16.11 -8.53
C GLN A 17 -13.19 14.78 -9.28
N ASN A 18 -14.25 14.52 -10.07
CA ASN A 18 -14.37 13.30 -10.86
C ASN A 18 -13.25 13.24 -11.91
N LEU A 19 -12.97 14.36 -12.59
CA LEU A 19 -11.88 14.43 -13.56
C LEU A 19 -10.52 14.10 -12.92
N TRP A 20 -10.24 14.63 -11.73
CA TRP A 20 -9.02 14.36 -10.97
C TRP A 20 -8.91 12.90 -10.53
N ASP A 21 -9.99 12.33 -10.00
CA ASP A 21 -10.01 10.95 -9.52
C ASP A 21 -9.85 9.94 -10.66
N THR A 22 -10.57 10.14 -11.78
CA THR A 22 -10.45 9.28 -12.97
C THR A 22 -9.08 9.43 -13.63
N MET A 23 -8.51 10.64 -13.70
CA MET A 23 -7.14 10.83 -14.19
C MET A 23 -6.14 10.05 -13.35
N LYS A 24 -6.20 10.15 -12.02
CA LYS A 24 -5.31 9.40 -11.13
C LYS A 24 -5.43 7.89 -11.36
N ALA A 25 -6.64 7.37 -11.51
CA ALA A 25 -6.87 5.96 -11.80
C ALA A 25 -6.26 5.54 -13.14
N CYS A 26 -6.49 6.32 -14.21
CA CYS A 26 -5.90 6.09 -15.53
C CYS A 26 -4.38 6.05 -15.45
N THR A 27 -3.75 7.11 -14.91
CA THR A 27 -2.29 7.20 -14.75
C THR A 27 -1.71 6.03 -13.95
N ARG A 28 -2.36 5.61 -12.87
CA ARG A 28 -1.95 4.43 -12.10
C ARG A 28 -1.98 3.17 -12.96
N GLY A 29 -3.03 2.97 -13.76
CA GLY A 29 -3.13 1.86 -14.70
C GLY A 29 -1.94 1.80 -15.67
N VAL A 30 -1.58 2.94 -16.27
CA VAL A 30 -0.43 3.05 -17.19
C VAL A 30 0.88 2.68 -16.49
N ILE A 31 1.10 3.23 -15.29
CA ILE A 31 2.31 2.95 -14.50
C ILE A 31 2.39 1.47 -14.12
N ILE A 32 1.27 0.86 -13.73
CA ILE A 32 1.21 -0.57 -13.39
C ILE A 32 1.56 -1.44 -14.59
N ASP A 33 0.97 -1.17 -15.77
CA ASP A 33 1.26 -1.95 -16.98
C ASP A 33 2.73 -1.81 -17.41
N TYR A 34 3.26 -0.58 -17.43
CA TYR A 34 4.67 -0.33 -17.73
C TYR A 34 5.60 -1.05 -16.74
N THR A 35 5.32 -0.95 -15.44
CA THR A 35 6.12 -1.59 -14.40
C THR A 35 6.07 -3.11 -14.51
N LYS A 36 4.90 -3.68 -14.81
CA LYS A 36 4.72 -5.12 -15.02
C LYS A 36 5.58 -5.61 -16.19
N LYS A 37 5.52 -4.94 -17.34
CA LYS A 37 6.33 -5.27 -18.52
C LYS A 37 7.82 -5.22 -18.20
N ARG A 38 8.28 -4.11 -17.60
CA ARG A 38 9.68 -3.93 -17.18
C ARG A 38 10.14 -5.02 -16.19
N ASN A 39 9.31 -5.41 -15.23
CA ASN A 39 9.65 -6.47 -14.27
C ASN A 39 9.77 -7.85 -14.94
N ILE A 40 8.90 -8.14 -15.92
CA ILE A 40 9.00 -9.38 -16.71
C ILE A 40 10.32 -9.42 -17.49
N GLU A 41 10.68 -8.31 -18.15
CA GLU A 41 11.95 -8.21 -18.89
C GLU A 41 13.16 -8.32 -17.98
N LYS A 42 13.17 -7.63 -16.83
CA LYS A 42 14.22 -7.76 -15.82
C LYS A 42 14.38 -9.22 -15.35
N LYS A 43 13.27 -9.89 -15.04
CA LYS A 43 13.29 -11.31 -14.61
C LYS A 43 13.83 -12.23 -15.71
N LYS A 44 13.43 -12.02 -16.97
CA LYS A 44 13.99 -12.76 -18.11
C LYS A 44 15.49 -12.56 -18.24
N GLY A 45 15.96 -11.30 -18.15
CA GLY A 45 17.39 -10.97 -18.20
C GLY A 45 18.19 -11.61 -17.07
N PHE A 46 17.63 -11.61 -15.85
CA PHE A 46 18.26 -12.26 -14.70
C PHE A 46 18.35 -13.78 -14.88
N ASN A 47 17.27 -14.44 -15.33
CA ASN A 47 17.28 -15.88 -15.60
C ASN A 47 18.33 -16.26 -16.64
N LEU A 48 18.50 -15.46 -17.71
CA LEU A 48 19.55 -15.69 -18.72
C LEU A 48 20.96 -15.58 -18.11
N LEU A 49 21.20 -14.61 -17.24
CA LEU A 49 22.47 -14.49 -16.52
C LEU A 49 22.72 -15.68 -15.58
N GLU A 50 21.68 -16.19 -14.93
CA GLU A 50 21.76 -17.35 -14.06
C GLU A 50 22.07 -18.64 -14.86
N GLU A 51 21.43 -18.83 -16.00
CA GLU A 51 21.71 -19.94 -16.92
C GLU A 51 23.15 -19.90 -17.45
N GLU A 52 23.61 -18.71 -17.86
CA GLU A 52 24.98 -18.52 -18.34
C GLU A 52 26.00 -18.78 -17.22
N HIS A 53 25.72 -18.31 -16.00
CA HIS A 53 26.55 -18.62 -14.84
C HIS A 53 26.66 -20.14 -14.61
N LYS A 54 25.54 -20.87 -14.64
CA LYS A 54 25.52 -22.34 -14.50
C LYS A 54 26.29 -23.05 -15.61
N ARG A 55 26.26 -22.54 -16.84
CA ARG A 55 27.05 -23.08 -17.97
C ARG A 55 28.54 -22.89 -17.74
N LEU A 56 28.96 -21.67 -17.42
CA LEU A 56 30.36 -21.36 -17.16
C LEU A 56 30.91 -22.14 -15.95
N GLU A 57 30.09 -22.35 -14.91
CA GLU A 57 30.48 -23.16 -13.76
C GLU A 57 30.77 -24.62 -14.16
N LYS A 58 29.93 -25.23 -15.01
CA LYS A 58 30.16 -26.58 -15.54
C LYS A 58 31.41 -26.64 -16.43
N GLU A 59 31.66 -25.61 -17.25
CA GLU A 59 32.87 -25.55 -18.07
C GLU A 59 34.14 -25.41 -17.22
N LEU A 60 34.05 -24.63 -16.13
CA LEU A 60 35.16 -24.44 -15.20
C LEU A 60 35.48 -25.73 -14.43
N GLN A 61 34.46 -26.52 -14.07
CA GLN A 61 34.64 -27.84 -13.46
C GLN A 61 35.40 -28.80 -14.41
N LYS A 62 35.10 -28.77 -15.71
CA LYS A 62 35.77 -29.60 -16.72
C LYS A 62 37.16 -29.10 -17.10
N THR A 63 37.35 -27.78 -17.12
CA THR A 63 38.61 -27.13 -17.55
C THR A 63 39.02 -26.00 -16.59
N PRO A 64 39.65 -26.34 -15.44
CA PRO A 64 39.90 -25.37 -14.35
C PRO A 64 40.91 -24.26 -14.68
N GLN A 65 41.77 -24.47 -15.70
CA GLN A 65 42.89 -23.59 -16.01
C GLN A 65 42.55 -22.44 -16.97
N LYS A 66 41.34 -22.41 -17.55
CA LYS A 66 40.94 -21.37 -18.50
C LYS A 66 40.67 -20.05 -17.77
N LYS A 67 41.66 -19.13 -17.80
CA LYS A 67 41.55 -17.78 -17.19
C LYS A 67 40.38 -16.97 -17.76
N GLU A 68 40.10 -17.09 -19.05
CA GLU A 68 38.98 -16.38 -19.70
C GLU A 68 37.60 -16.73 -19.11
N ILE A 69 37.37 -18.01 -18.80
CA ILE A 69 36.10 -18.47 -18.20
C ILE A 69 35.95 -17.91 -16.79
N LYS A 70 37.05 -17.84 -16.02
CA LYS A 70 37.05 -17.23 -14.68
C LYS A 70 36.67 -15.76 -14.74
N THR A 71 37.30 -14.97 -15.62
CA THR A 71 36.98 -13.55 -15.79
C THR A 71 35.52 -13.34 -16.21
N LYS A 72 35.00 -14.15 -17.15
CA LYS A 72 33.58 -14.08 -17.55
C LYS A 72 32.63 -14.40 -16.39
N THR A 73 32.96 -15.40 -15.58
CA THR A 73 32.19 -15.78 -14.40
C THR A 73 32.15 -14.65 -13.36
N GLU A 74 33.28 -14.00 -13.10
CA GLU A 74 33.38 -12.85 -12.19
C GLU A 74 32.53 -11.67 -12.68
N ILE A 75 32.56 -11.37 -13.98
CA ILE A 75 31.73 -10.31 -14.57
C ILE A 75 30.23 -10.63 -14.40
N ILE A 76 29.82 -11.87 -14.62
CA ILE A 76 28.41 -12.27 -14.46
C ILE A 76 27.99 -12.20 -13.00
N LYS A 77 28.82 -12.70 -12.07
CA LYS A 77 28.57 -12.57 -10.63
C LYS A 77 28.44 -11.11 -10.21
N HIS A 78 29.29 -10.23 -10.74
CA HIS A 78 29.20 -8.80 -10.46
C HIS A 78 27.88 -8.20 -10.99
N LYS A 79 27.49 -8.53 -12.22
CA LYS A 79 26.21 -8.07 -12.80
C LYS A 79 25.01 -8.56 -12.00
N MET A 80 25.00 -9.82 -11.58
CA MET A 80 23.94 -10.38 -10.73
C MET A 80 23.87 -9.64 -9.38
N GLY A 81 25.02 -9.42 -8.73
CA GLY A 81 25.08 -8.70 -7.46
C GLY A 81 24.62 -7.23 -7.56
N LEU A 82 24.80 -6.57 -8.71
CA LEU A 82 24.23 -5.22 -8.92
C LEU A 82 22.71 -5.24 -8.96
N ILE A 83 22.12 -6.24 -9.62
CA ILE A 83 20.65 -6.41 -9.70
C ILE A 83 20.08 -6.70 -8.31
N GLU A 84 20.70 -7.59 -7.56
CA GLU A 84 20.28 -7.92 -6.18
C GLU A 84 20.31 -6.71 -5.25
N LYS A 85 21.34 -5.86 -5.38
CA LYS A 85 21.44 -4.60 -4.62
C LYS A 85 20.32 -3.61 -4.99
N GLU A 86 19.98 -3.50 -6.28
CA GLU A 86 18.86 -2.67 -6.73
C GLU A 86 17.53 -3.18 -6.13
N GLU A 87 17.30 -4.50 -6.14
CA GLU A 87 16.10 -5.10 -5.54
C GLU A 87 16.04 -4.88 -4.02
N LEU A 88 17.16 -5.02 -3.32
CA LEU A 88 17.24 -4.79 -1.88
C LEU A 88 16.91 -3.33 -1.54
N ALA A 89 17.47 -2.38 -2.29
CA ALA A 89 17.17 -0.96 -2.12
C ALA A 89 15.67 -0.67 -2.31
N GLN A 90 15.04 -1.30 -3.31
CA GLN A 90 13.61 -1.16 -3.54
C GLN A 90 12.77 -1.77 -2.40
N LYS A 91 13.14 -2.95 -1.89
CA LYS A 91 12.47 -3.58 -0.73
C LYS A 91 12.56 -2.68 0.51
N ILE A 92 13.72 -2.08 0.77
CA ILE A 92 13.91 -1.13 1.88
C ILE A 92 12.99 0.09 1.69
N LYS A 93 12.90 0.64 0.48
CA LYS A 93 12.02 1.78 0.18
C LYS A 93 10.55 1.42 0.42
N SER A 94 10.09 0.26 -0.04
CA SER A 94 8.73 -0.22 0.21
C SER A 94 8.45 -0.45 1.69
N ALA A 95 9.39 -1.05 2.44
CA ALA A 95 9.24 -1.24 3.88
C ALA A 95 9.09 0.10 4.63
N LYS A 96 9.88 1.11 4.26
CA LYS A 96 9.75 2.48 4.82
C LYS A 96 8.41 3.12 4.47
N GLN A 97 7.90 2.90 3.27
CA GLN A 97 6.59 3.41 2.86
C GLN A 97 5.47 2.75 3.67
N ASN A 98 5.49 1.42 3.81
CA ASN A 98 4.50 0.70 4.62
C ASN A 98 4.49 1.21 6.06
N TYR A 99 5.66 1.40 6.66
CA TYR A 99 5.77 1.97 8.01
C TYR A 99 5.12 3.35 8.12
N PHE A 100 5.26 4.20 7.10
CA PHE A 100 4.62 5.52 7.08
C PHE A 100 3.10 5.44 6.90
N GLU A 101 2.61 4.54 6.03
CA GLU A 101 1.17 4.31 5.85
C GLU A 101 0.52 3.78 7.14
N ASP A 102 1.19 2.84 7.80
CA ASP A 102 0.76 2.22 9.06
C ASP A 102 0.93 3.15 10.28
N ALA A 103 1.73 4.21 10.18
CA ALA A 103 1.95 5.16 11.28
C ALA A 103 0.66 5.86 11.75
N ASN A 104 -0.38 5.89 10.91
CA ASN A 104 -1.67 6.47 11.26
C ASN A 104 -2.64 5.44 11.92
N GLU A 105 -2.30 4.15 11.94
CA GLU A 105 -3.13 3.11 12.57
C GLU A 105 -3.34 3.35 14.08
N PRO A 106 -2.34 3.73 14.89
CA PRO A 106 -2.55 4.09 16.28
C PRO A 106 -3.51 5.29 16.45
N GLY A 107 -3.44 6.28 15.56
CA GLY A 107 -4.35 7.43 15.55
C GLY A 107 -5.79 7.03 15.24
N ARG A 108 -5.99 6.12 14.28
CA ARG A 108 -7.30 5.55 13.95
C ARG A 108 -7.87 4.72 15.10
N TRP A 109 -7.05 3.85 15.70
CA TRP A 109 -7.43 3.05 16.86
C TRP A 109 -7.79 3.91 18.08
N LEU A 110 -6.99 4.94 18.37
CA LEU A 110 -7.28 5.90 19.43
C LEU A 110 -8.60 6.64 19.16
N SER A 111 -8.80 7.12 17.94
CA SER A 111 -10.05 7.79 17.53
C SER A 111 -11.27 6.88 17.70
N TYR A 112 -11.14 5.61 17.30
CA TYR A 112 -12.17 4.60 17.49
C TYR A 112 -12.47 4.35 18.98
N LYS A 113 -11.42 4.17 19.80
CA LYS A 113 -11.55 3.95 21.25
C LYS A 113 -12.22 5.13 21.94
N LEU A 114 -11.82 6.36 21.62
CA LEU A 114 -12.43 7.59 22.14
C LEU A 114 -13.90 7.69 21.73
N ARG A 115 -14.24 7.35 20.48
CA ARG A 115 -15.63 7.32 20.01
C ARG A 115 -16.47 6.31 20.78
N LYS A 116 -15.94 5.09 21.01
CA LYS A 116 -16.62 4.06 21.80
C LYS A 116 -16.81 4.48 23.26
N GLN A 117 -15.81 5.08 23.90
CA GLN A 117 -15.94 5.62 25.25
C GLN A 117 -16.99 6.74 25.35
N ARG A 118 -17.08 7.63 24.35
CA ARG A 118 -18.13 8.66 24.31
C ARG A 118 -19.52 8.04 24.13
N GLN A 119 -19.65 6.99 23.33
CA GLN A 119 -20.92 6.27 23.15
C GLN A 119 -21.34 5.53 24.43
N SER A 120 -20.42 4.88 25.14
CA SER A 120 -20.74 4.18 26.39
C SER A 120 -21.13 5.12 27.53
N LYS A 121 -20.60 6.35 27.54
CA LYS A 121 -20.99 7.39 28.51
C LYS A 121 -22.36 8.02 28.21
N LYS A 122 -22.97 7.78 27.04
CA LYS A 122 -24.32 8.29 26.75
C LYS A 122 -25.34 7.46 27.51
N MET A 123 -26.18 8.13 28.32
CA MET A 123 -27.32 7.48 28.97
C MET A 123 -28.43 7.20 27.95
N ASN A 124 -28.55 5.94 27.56
CA ASN A 124 -29.50 5.49 26.54
C ASN A 124 -30.93 5.32 27.07
N GLN A 125 -31.12 5.11 28.38
CA GLN A 125 -32.42 5.00 29.02
C GLN A 125 -32.34 5.42 30.50
N LEU A 126 -33.42 5.95 31.05
CA LEU A 126 -33.61 6.20 32.48
C LEU A 126 -34.95 5.61 32.92
N ILE A 127 -35.03 5.19 34.18
CA ILE A 127 -36.26 4.63 34.77
C ILE A 127 -36.90 5.74 35.60
N ASN A 128 -38.19 5.99 35.40
CA ASN A 128 -38.93 6.96 36.20
C ASN A 128 -39.34 6.38 37.57
N GLN A 129 -39.88 7.21 38.46
CA GLN A 129 -40.32 6.77 39.80
C GLN A 129 -41.44 5.70 39.77
N GLN A 130 -42.12 5.54 38.63
CA GLN A 130 -43.21 4.58 38.40
C GLN A 130 -42.72 3.27 37.74
N GLY A 131 -41.40 3.10 37.55
CA GLY A 131 -40.79 1.89 36.99
C GLY A 131 -40.84 1.77 35.46
N GLN A 132 -41.27 2.80 34.73
CA GLN A 132 -41.31 2.82 33.27
C GLN A 132 -39.97 3.28 32.67
N ILE A 133 -39.59 2.67 31.54
CA ILE A 133 -38.32 2.95 30.86
C ILE A 133 -38.51 4.10 29.85
N CYS A 134 -37.80 5.21 30.06
CA CYS A 134 -37.84 6.38 29.19
C CYS A 134 -36.61 6.46 28.28
N TYR A 135 -36.84 6.57 26.98
CA TYR A 135 -35.79 6.68 25.95
C TYR A 135 -35.61 8.12 25.44
N GLY A 136 -36.63 8.97 25.57
CA GLY A 136 -36.65 10.34 25.05
C GLY A 136 -35.71 11.28 25.79
N SER A 137 -35.03 12.19 25.07
CA SER A 137 -34.09 13.15 25.67
C SER A 137 -34.77 14.18 26.58
N GLY A 138 -36.03 14.53 26.32
CA GLY A 138 -36.81 15.46 27.14
C GLY A 138 -37.25 14.83 28.47
N GLU A 139 -37.73 13.59 28.43
CA GLU A 139 -38.15 12.82 29.61
C GLU A 139 -36.97 12.53 30.55
N LYS A 140 -35.81 12.16 29.97
CA LYS A 140 -34.57 11.95 30.74
C LYS A 140 -34.11 13.20 31.50
N LYS A 141 -34.30 14.39 30.92
CA LYS A 141 -33.96 15.66 31.59
C LYS A 141 -34.88 15.92 32.79
N LYS A 142 -36.18 15.68 32.64
CA LYS A 142 -37.15 15.81 33.75
C LYS A 142 -36.83 14.86 34.90
N ILE A 143 -36.59 13.58 34.59
CA ILE A 143 -36.21 12.57 35.60
C ILE A 143 -34.91 12.95 36.33
N ALA A 144 -33.92 13.46 35.60
CA ALA A 144 -32.68 13.92 36.22
C ALA A 144 -32.89 15.16 37.09
N GLN A 145 -33.74 16.11 36.68
CA GLN A 145 -34.09 17.30 37.48
C GLN A 145 -34.83 16.90 38.77
N GLU A 146 -35.84 16.05 38.68
CA GLU A 146 -36.62 15.54 39.83
C GLU A 146 -35.78 14.72 40.83
N TYR A 147 -34.63 14.19 40.43
CA TYR A 147 -33.73 13.45 41.32
C TYR A 147 -32.79 14.36 42.13
N TYR A 148 -32.45 15.54 41.61
CA TYR A 148 -31.52 16.48 42.25
C TYR A 148 -32.21 17.66 42.95
N GLU A 149 -33.51 17.87 42.70
CA GLU A 149 -34.39 18.67 43.55
C GLU A 149 -34.65 17.97 44.91
#